data_AF-A0A955PNS0-F1
#
_entry.id   AF-A0A955PNS0-F1
#
_cell.length_a   1.000
_cell.length_b   1.000
_cell.length_c   1.000
_cell.angle_alpha   90.00
_cell.angle_beta   90.00
_cell.angle_gamma   90.00
#
_symmetry.space_group_name_H-M   'P 1'
#
loop_
_entity.id
_entity.type
_entity.pdbx_description
1 polymer ?
#
loop_
_entity_poly.entity_id
_entity_poly.type
_entity_poly.pdbx_seq_one_letter_code
_entity_poly.pdbx_strand_id
1 'polypeptide(L)'
;MRTSVLLFLTFSWLASLSFAENEGLSDSLEGTPPILGCWFWHESEFEPEGYRPYLDLIAEKSPFDILTTSLRVKDRELVDPETRSQVKEAVEYARSLGVGIALDLDVRLARGGFREKFPDEQQWMIRLRDVQLDELGRGEISIESAHLSDHYTHRTTPYIPLSGRVERIFLFERGPGGVLPGTVHEIDRKDCEVVAEGTDEVSIRVDLGKNEAGKTLCLAAGFEHFTPAVF
;
A
#
# COMPACT_ATOMS: atom_id res chain seq x y z
N MET A 1 3.76 27.49 34.55
CA MET A 1 4.90 27.54 33.60
C MET A 1 5.01 26.17 32.95
N ARG A 2 4.53 26.05 31.70
CA ARG A 2 4.61 24.84 30.88
C ARG A 2 5.70 25.07 29.85
N THR A 3 6.75 24.26 29.87
CA THR A 3 7.83 24.30 28.88
C THR A 3 7.49 23.27 27.81
N SER A 4 7.05 23.74 26.64
CA SER A 4 6.90 22.92 25.45
C SER A 4 8.28 22.65 24.87
N VAL A 5 8.68 21.39 24.74
CA VAL A 5 9.83 20.97 23.95
C VAL A 5 9.31 20.63 22.56
N LEU A 6 9.67 21.46 21.59
CA LEU A 6 9.38 21.26 20.18
C LEU A 6 10.53 20.44 19.60
N LEU A 7 10.29 19.17 19.28
CA LEU A 7 11.28 18.29 18.67
C LEU A 7 11.24 18.49 17.14
N PHE A 8 12.19 19.27 16.61
CA PHE A 8 12.48 19.33 15.18
C PHE A 8 13.41 18.18 14.83
N LEU A 9 12.91 17.14 14.14
CA LEU A 9 13.75 16.17 13.47
C LEU A 9 14.03 16.67 12.04
N THR A 10 15.14 17.38 11.88
CA THR A 10 15.71 17.70 10.57
C THR A 10 16.47 16.48 10.07
N PHE A 11 15.90 15.74 9.12
CA PHE A 11 16.67 14.78 8.32
C PHE A 11 17.49 15.54 7.29
N SER A 12 18.73 15.90 7.64
CA SER A 12 19.75 16.32 6.68
C SER A 12 20.45 15.07 6.13
N TRP A 13 19.97 14.57 4.99
CA TRP A 13 20.78 13.79 4.06
C TRP A 13 20.87 14.58 2.75
N LEU A 14 21.75 15.58 2.74
CA LEU A 14 22.29 16.18 1.52
C LEU A 14 23.25 15.16 0.91
N ALA A 15 22.70 14.15 0.23
CA ALA A 15 23.41 13.59 -0.91
C ALA A 15 23.23 14.62 -2.03
N SER A 16 24.28 15.41 -2.24
CA SER A 16 24.43 16.25 -3.42
C SER A 16 24.35 15.36 -4.67
N LEU A 17 23.14 15.16 -5.18
CA LEU A 17 22.91 14.90 -6.58
C LEU A 17 23.30 16.19 -7.29
N SER A 18 24.56 16.26 -7.71
CA SER A 18 24.93 17.07 -8.84
C SER A 18 23.96 16.73 -9.96
N PHE A 19 23.03 17.63 -10.27
CA PHE A 19 22.40 17.64 -11.57
C PHE A 19 23.56 17.71 -12.56
N ALA A 20 23.86 16.59 -13.20
CA ALA A 20 24.73 16.62 -14.36
C ALA A 20 24.10 17.64 -15.30
N GLU A 21 24.89 18.64 -15.69
CA GLU A 21 24.51 19.58 -16.73
C GLU A 21 24.00 18.76 -17.92
N ASN A 22 22.84 19.18 -18.42
CA ASN A 22 22.03 18.42 -19.35
C ASN A 22 22.59 18.58 -20.78
N GLU A 23 23.86 18.27 -21.01
CA GLU A 23 24.55 18.46 -22.30
C GLU A 23 24.17 17.39 -23.37
N GLY A 24 22.95 16.87 -23.35
CA GLY A 24 22.55 15.80 -24.27
C GLY A 24 21.06 15.70 -24.60
N LEU A 25 20.21 16.51 -23.96
CA LEU A 25 18.85 16.73 -24.45
C LEU A 25 18.90 17.91 -25.41
N SER A 26 18.41 17.71 -26.63
CA SER A 26 18.42 18.70 -27.72
C SER A 26 18.18 20.14 -27.22
N ASP A 27 19.11 21.06 -27.53
CA ASP A 27 19.01 22.51 -27.30
C ASP A 27 17.76 23.17 -27.97
N SER A 28 16.91 22.39 -28.64
CA SER A 28 15.83 22.89 -29.51
C SER A 28 14.54 23.29 -28.80
N LEU A 29 14.49 23.43 -27.46
CA LEU A 29 13.23 23.65 -26.74
C LEU A 29 13.30 24.75 -25.67
N GLU A 30 13.92 25.89 -25.95
CA GLU A 30 13.56 27.10 -25.20
C GLU A 30 12.09 27.46 -25.49
N GLY A 31 11.18 27.05 -24.60
CA GLY A 31 9.78 27.46 -24.58
C GLY A 31 8.73 26.43 -25.01
N THR A 32 9.12 25.22 -25.45
CA THR A 32 8.16 24.15 -25.79
C THR A 32 8.27 23.01 -24.77
N PRO A 33 7.17 22.63 -24.07
CA PRO A 33 7.18 21.50 -23.15
C PRO A 33 7.50 20.17 -23.86
N PRO A 34 8.20 19.23 -23.19
CA PRO A 34 8.48 17.92 -23.77
C PRO A 34 7.19 17.12 -23.98
N ILE A 35 7.17 16.31 -25.05
CA ILE A 35 6.08 15.38 -25.33
C ILE A 35 6.33 14.09 -24.54
N LEU A 36 5.41 13.77 -23.64
CA LEU A 36 5.51 12.62 -22.74
C LEU A 36 4.85 11.38 -23.35
N GLY A 37 5.58 10.26 -23.34
CA GLY A 37 5.06 8.92 -23.61
C GLY A 37 5.05 8.06 -22.34
N CYS A 38 4.27 6.99 -22.33
CA CYS A 38 4.26 6.01 -21.25
C CYS A 38 4.90 4.70 -21.71
N TRP A 39 5.84 4.18 -20.92
CA TRP A 39 6.45 2.87 -21.15
C TRP A 39 6.33 2.03 -19.88
N PHE A 40 5.56 0.95 -19.97
CA PHE A 40 5.35 0.02 -18.85
C PHE A 40 6.22 -1.20 -19.07
N TRP A 41 7.21 -1.40 -18.21
CA TRP A 41 8.13 -2.51 -18.30
C TRP A 41 7.44 -3.84 -18.01
N HIS A 42 7.87 -4.87 -18.72
CA HIS A 42 7.53 -6.26 -18.51
C HIS A 42 8.81 -7.05 -18.21
N GLU A 43 8.70 -8.37 -18.07
CA GLU A 43 9.84 -9.25 -17.80
C GLU A 43 10.93 -9.14 -18.88
N SER A 44 10.52 -8.92 -20.14
CA SER A 44 11.43 -8.76 -21.28
C SER A 44 12.44 -7.63 -21.10
N GLU A 45 12.03 -6.51 -20.51
CA GLU A 45 12.91 -5.36 -20.29
C GLU A 45 14.01 -5.64 -19.27
N PHE A 46 13.89 -6.72 -18.48
CA PHE A 46 14.91 -7.18 -17.54
C PHE A 46 15.90 -8.18 -18.14
N GLU A 47 15.67 -8.66 -19.36
CA GLU A 47 16.69 -9.41 -20.09
C GLU A 47 17.85 -8.49 -20.51
N PRO A 48 19.08 -9.01 -20.67
CA PRO A 48 20.19 -8.23 -21.20
C PRO A 48 19.81 -7.53 -22.50
N GLU A 49 19.93 -6.21 -22.53
CA GLU A 49 19.52 -5.36 -23.67
C GLU A 49 18.04 -5.43 -24.06
N GLY A 50 17.17 -6.02 -23.24
CA GLY A 50 15.74 -6.20 -23.52
C GLY A 50 14.96 -4.89 -23.69
N TYR A 51 15.49 -3.78 -23.19
CA TYR A 51 14.95 -2.43 -23.40
C TYR A 51 15.16 -1.88 -24.82
N ARG A 52 16.16 -2.38 -25.57
CA ARG A 52 16.58 -1.76 -26.84
C ARG A 52 15.49 -1.76 -27.91
N PRO A 53 14.77 -2.87 -28.18
CA PRO A 53 13.80 -2.89 -29.28
C PRO A 53 12.69 -1.85 -29.14
N TYR A 54 12.23 -1.61 -27.91
CA TYR A 54 11.22 -0.58 -27.64
C TYR A 54 11.80 0.82 -27.79
N LEU A 55 12.99 1.08 -27.23
CA LEU A 55 13.63 2.40 -27.32
C LEU A 55 14.02 2.78 -28.74
N ASP A 56 14.51 1.83 -29.54
CA ASP A 56 14.81 2.02 -30.96
C ASP A 56 13.55 2.42 -31.73
N LEU A 57 12.44 1.70 -31.49
CA LEU A 57 11.14 2.01 -32.11
C LEU A 57 10.65 3.42 -31.72
N ILE A 58 10.77 3.79 -30.45
CA ILE A 58 10.35 5.11 -29.96
C ILE A 58 11.20 6.22 -30.60
N ALA A 59 12.52 6.06 -30.62
CA ALA A 59 13.42 7.02 -31.21
C ALA A 59 13.21 7.18 -32.72
N GLU A 60 12.87 6.10 -33.44
CA GLU A 60 12.69 6.16 -34.89
C GLU A 60 11.28 6.61 -35.31
N LYS A 61 10.24 6.23 -34.55
CA LYS A 61 8.83 6.29 -35.02
C LYS A 61 7.90 7.14 -34.16
N SER A 62 8.36 7.69 -33.05
CA SER A 62 7.49 8.44 -32.14
C SER A 62 7.94 9.90 -31.96
N PRO A 63 7.02 10.79 -31.53
CA PRO A 63 7.36 12.16 -31.20
C PRO A 63 7.75 12.34 -29.71
N PHE A 64 7.98 11.27 -28.95
CA PHE A 64 8.17 11.37 -27.50
C PHE A 64 9.60 11.80 -27.14
N ASP A 65 9.71 12.90 -26.38
CA ASP A 65 10.98 13.37 -25.84
C ASP A 65 11.33 12.65 -24.53
N ILE A 66 10.31 12.28 -23.74
CA ILE A 66 10.49 11.63 -22.43
C ILE A 66 9.48 10.49 -22.29
N LEU A 67 9.97 9.33 -21.87
CA LEU A 67 9.15 8.20 -21.45
C LEU A 67 8.99 8.19 -19.93
N THR A 68 7.76 8.36 -19.45
CA THR A 68 7.44 8.04 -18.05
C THR A 68 7.32 6.54 -17.89
N THR A 69 7.95 5.98 -16.87
CA THR A 69 7.89 4.53 -16.59
C THR A 69 7.69 4.24 -15.11
N SER A 70 7.05 3.12 -14.81
CA SER A 70 6.83 2.62 -13.45
C SER A 70 7.08 1.12 -13.44
N LEU A 71 7.78 0.64 -12.41
CA LEU A 71 8.13 -0.78 -12.28
C LEU A 71 7.00 -1.53 -11.59
N ARG A 72 6.09 -2.10 -12.41
CA ARG A 72 4.96 -2.92 -11.95
C ARG A 72 5.17 -4.36 -12.38
N VAL A 73 6.35 -4.88 -12.08
CA VAL A 73 6.76 -6.25 -12.41
C VAL A 73 6.86 -7.04 -11.11
N LYS A 74 6.37 -8.27 -11.15
CA LYS A 74 6.38 -9.15 -9.99
C LYS A 74 7.84 -9.42 -9.56
N ASP A 75 8.08 -9.41 -8.25
CA ASP A 75 9.38 -9.74 -7.64
C ASP A 75 10.56 -8.86 -8.12
N ARG A 76 10.27 -7.65 -8.64
CA ARG A 76 11.24 -6.65 -9.06
C ARG A 76 10.90 -5.29 -8.45
N GLU A 77 11.67 -4.87 -7.46
CA GLU A 77 11.52 -3.58 -6.81
C GLU A 77 12.65 -2.63 -7.22
N LEU A 78 12.37 -1.33 -7.20
CA LEU A 78 13.39 -0.33 -7.53
C LEU A 78 14.59 -0.33 -6.58
N VAL A 79 14.40 -0.82 -5.35
CA VAL A 79 15.48 -0.92 -4.36
C VAL A 79 16.46 -2.05 -4.68
N ASP A 80 16.08 -3.01 -5.52
CA ASP A 80 16.91 -4.16 -5.87
C ASP A 80 18.13 -3.73 -6.70
N PRO A 81 19.35 -4.16 -6.34
CA PRO A 81 20.56 -3.77 -7.08
C PRO A 81 20.52 -4.11 -8.58
N GLU A 82 19.96 -5.26 -8.94
CA GLU A 82 19.81 -5.71 -10.33
C GLU A 82 18.85 -4.80 -11.10
N THR A 83 17.68 -4.52 -10.52
CA THR A 83 16.68 -3.60 -11.10
C THR A 83 17.29 -2.23 -11.36
N ARG A 84 18.03 -1.68 -10.38
CA ARG A 84 18.71 -0.38 -10.54
C ARG A 84 19.75 -0.39 -11.64
N SER A 85 20.49 -1.48 -11.78
CA SER A 85 21.50 -1.63 -12.82
C SER A 85 20.86 -1.69 -14.20
N GLN A 86 19.81 -2.49 -14.36
CA GLN A 86 19.05 -2.58 -15.62
C GLN A 86 18.41 -1.24 -16.02
N VAL A 87 17.79 -0.55 -15.07
CA VAL A 87 17.21 0.78 -15.33
C VAL A 87 18.29 1.77 -15.74
N LYS A 88 19.46 1.74 -15.09
CA LYS A 88 20.59 2.60 -15.46
C LYS A 88 21.03 2.35 -16.90
N GLU A 89 21.19 1.09 -17.29
CA GLU A 89 21.56 0.73 -18.66
C GLU A 89 20.52 1.22 -19.69
N ALA A 90 19.23 1.04 -19.41
CA ALA A 90 18.16 1.53 -20.28
C ALA A 90 18.15 3.06 -20.39
N VAL A 91 18.40 3.78 -19.29
CA VAL A 91 18.51 5.26 -19.27
C VAL A 91 19.71 5.73 -20.07
N GLU A 92 20.87 5.09 -19.90
CA GLU A 92 22.08 5.43 -20.66
C GLU A 92 21.89 5.19 -22.15
N TYR A 93 21.23 4.09 -22.53
CA TYR A 93 20.89 3.79 -23.91
C TYR A 93 19.87 4.77 -24.50
N ALA A 94 18.75 5.03 -23.81
CA ALA A 94 17.73 5.98 -24.24
C ALA A 94 18.33 7.39 -24.47
N ARG A 95 19.21 7.83 -23.57
CA ARG A 95 19.93 9.10 -23.72
C ARG A 95 20.78 9.12 -24.98
N SER A 96 21.42 8.01 -25.35
CA SER A 96 22.20 7.93 -26.61
C SER A 96 21.32 8.07 -27.86
N LEU A 97 20.02 7.83 -27.74
CA LEU A 97 19.01 8.00 -28.78
C LEU A 97 18.29 9.36 -28.72
N GLY A 98 18.65 10.22 -27.77
CA GLY A 98 17.98 11.51 -27.55
C GLY A 98 16.63 11.42 -26.83
N VAL A 99 16.32 10.28 -26.19
CA VAL A 99 15.06 10.05 -25.45
C VAL A 99 15.34 10.08 -23.95
N GLY A 100 14.59 10.88 -23.20
CA GLY A 100 14.62 10.91 -21.74
C GLY A 100 13.77 9.80 -21.12
N ILE A 101 14.11 9.42 -19.88
CA ILE A 101 13.28 8.52 -19.06
C ILE A 101 12.99 9.19 -17.73
N ALA A 102 11.72 9.23 -17.35
CA ALA A 102 11.24 9.66 -16.03
C ALA A 102 10.68 8.45 -15.28
N LEU A 103 11.43 7.97 -14.29
CA LEU A 103 11.02 6.83 -13.47
C LEU A 103 10.16 7.27 -12.28
N ASP A 104 9.01 6.63 -12.13
CA ASP A 104 8.13 6.79 -10.99
C ASP A 104 8.77 6.22 -9.71
N LEU A 105 8.93 7.08 -8.70
CA LEU A 105 9.48 6.75 -7.39
C LEU A 105 8.34 6.62 -6.38
N ASP A 106 7.66 5.49 -6.42
CA ASP A 106 6.53 5.21 -5.54
C ASP A 106 6.91 4.14 -4.50
N VAL A 107 6.74 4.47 -3.22
CA VAL A 107 6.99 3.55 -2.10
C VAL A 107 6.13 2.28 -2.20
N ARG A 108 4.97 2.34 -2.86
CA ARG A 108 4.10 1.19 -3.13
C ARG A 108 4.73 0.20 -4.12
N LEU A 109 5.77 0.59 -4.85
CA LEU A 109 6.54 -0.27 -5.75
C LEU A 109 7.84 -0.79 -5.11
N ALA A 110 8.11 -0.44 -3.84
CA ALA A 110 9.27 -0.88 -3.06
C ALA A 110 8.85 -1.41 -1.68
N ARG A 111 7.76 -2.17 -1.64
CA ARG A 111 7.10 -2.58 -0.38
C ARG A 111 7.89 -3.62 0.39
N GLY A 112 8.54 -4.54 -0.30
CA GLY A 112 9.44 -5.52 0.28
C GLY A 112 10.58 -4.82 1.01
N GLY A 113 11.28 -3.93 0.30
CA GLY A 113 12.36 -3.11 0.88
C GLY A 113 11.88 -2.20 2.01
N PHE A 114 10.69 -1.59 1.88
CA PHE A 114 10.11 -0.78 2.96
C PHE A 114 9.85 -1.62 4.21
N ARG A 115 9.16 -2.77 4.08
CA ARG A 115 8.82 -3.64 5.20
C ARG A 115 10.06 -4.24 5.88
N GLU A 116 11.10 -4.59 5.12
CA GLU A 116 12.35 -5.07 5.70
C GLU A 116 12.97 -4.04 6.66
N LYS A 117 12.89 -2.76 6.29
CA LYS A 117 13.43 -1.66 7.10
C LYS A 117 12.49 -1.18 8.20
N PHE A 118 11.18 -1.24 7.97
CA PHE A 118 10.13 -0.74 8.85
C PHE A 118 9.03 -1.81 9.03
N PRO A 119 9.33 -2.91 9.74
CA PRO A 119 8.41 -4.05 9.84
C PRO A 119 7.08 -3.71 10.53
N ASP A 120 7.09 -2.73 11.44
CA ASP A 120 5.91 -2.32 12.22
C ASP A 120 5.13 -1.16 11.59
N GLU A 121 5.56 -0.63 10.44
CA GLU A 121 4.95 0.52 9.76
C GLU A 121 4.10 0.09 8.55
N GLN A 122 3.32 -0.98 8.70
CA GLN A 122 2.37 -1.44 7.69
C GLN A 122 0.97 -0.88 7.95
N GLN A 123 0.20 -0.63 6.88
CA GLN A 123 -1.12 -0.04 7.00
C GLN A 123 -2.12 -1.05 7.57
N TRP A 124 -2.96 -0.58 8.49
CA TRP A 124 -4.05 -1.35 9.08
C TRP A 124 -5.40 -0.93 8.50
N MET A 125 -6.24 -1.92 8.21
CA MET A 125 -7.65 -1.73 7.88
C MET A 125 -8.51 -2.21 9.04
N ILE A 126 -9.39 -1.32 9.54
CA ILE A 126 -10.41 -1.72 10.51
C ILE A 126 -11.68 -2.08 9.75
N ARG A 127 -12.19 -3.29 9.99
CA ARG A 127 -13.48 -3.76 9.51
C ARG A 127 -14.42 -3.95 10.69
N LEU A 128 -15.66 -3.53 10.51
CA LEU A 128 -16.73 -3.65 11.49
C LEU A 128 -17.80 -4.59 10.95
N ARG A 129 -18.27 -5.51 11.78
CA ARG A 129 -19.47 -6.30 11.52
C ARG A 129 -20.25 -6.41 12.82
N ASP A 130 -21.55 -6.62 12.73
CA ASP A 130 -22.38 -6.88 13.89
C ASP A 130 -23.32 -8.07 13.70
N VAL A 131 -23.80 -8.59 14.82
CA VAL A 131 -24.77 -9.69 14.91
C VAL A 131 -25.66 -9.47 16.13
N GLN A 132 -26.92 -9.86 16.03
CA GLN A 132 -27.83 -9.87 17.18
C GLN A 132 -27.59 -11.12 18.03
N LEU A 133 -27.52 -10.96 19.35
CA LEU A 133 -27.42 -12.07 20.29
C LEU A 133 -28.74 -12.84 20.38
N ASP A 134 -28.64 -14.16 20.53
CA ASP A 134 -29.80 -15.05 20.68
C ASP A 134 -30.55 -14.83 22.01
N GLU A 135 -31.63 -15.58 22.23
CA GLU A 135 -32.44 -15.51 23.46
C GLU A 135 -31.66 -15.90 24.74
N LEU A 136 -30.48 -16.51 24.59
CA LEU A 136 -29.60 -16.88 25.68
C LEU A 136 -28.44 -15.89 25.87
N GLY A 137 -28.34 -14.85 25.03
CA GLY A 137 -27.24 -13.89 25.05
C GLY A 137 -25.96 -14.38 24.38
N ARG A 138 -26.09 -15.36 23.47
CA ARG A 138 -24.96 -15.95 22.73
C ARG A 138 -24.88 -15.40 21.32
N GLY A 139 -23.67 -15.34 20.80
CA GLY A 139 -23.41 -14.88 19.44
C GLY A 139 -22.07 -15.36 18.92
N GLU A 140 -21.98 -15.46 17.61
CA GLU A 140 -20.74 -15.74 16.89
C GLU A 140 -20.64 -14.76 15.73
N ILE A 141 -19.45 -14.17 15.57
CA ILE A 141 -19.19 -13.20 14.52
C ILE A 141 -17.83 -13.45 13.93
N SER A 142 -17.78 -13.41 12.60
CA SER A 142 -16.60 -13.63 11.79
C SER A 142 -16.48 -12.52 10.75
N ILE A 143 -15.27 -12.00 10.61
CA ILE A 143 -14.89 -11.02 9.59
C ILE A 143 -13.72 -11.60 8.82
N GLU A 144 -13.93 -11.86 7.53
CA GLU A 144 -12.87 -12.23 6.60
C GLU A 144 -11.96 -11.02 6.36
N SER A 145 -10.70 -11.27 6.03
CA SER A 145 -9.79 -10.23 5.53
C SER A 145 -10.16 -9.83 4.08
N ALA A 146 -9.45 -8.86 3.51
CA ALA A 146 -9.66 -8.45 2.12
C ALA A 146 -8.36 -8.53 1.35
N HIS A 147 -8.37 -9.24 0.22
CA HIS A 147 -7.28 -9.18 -0.75
C HIS A 147 -7.53 -7.99 -1.67
N LEU A 148 -6.77 -6.91 -1.47
CA LEU A 148 -6.97 -5.66 -2.19
C LEU A 148 -5.90 -5.49 -3.28
N SER A 149 -6.27 -4.80 -4.35
CA SER A 149 -5.34 -4.38 -5.40
C SER A 149 -5.80 -3.09 -6.05
N ASP A 150 -4.89 -2.41 -6.72
CA ASP A 150 -5.20 -1.25 -7.56
C ASP A 150 -4.39 -1.28 -8.86
N HIS A 151 -4.46 -0.20 -9.64
CA HIS A 151 -3.73 -0.11 -10.90
C HIS A 151 -2.19 -0.09 -10.76
N TYR A 152 -1.64 0.15 -9.57
CA TYR A 152 -0.21 0.00 -9.27
C TYR A 152 0.13 -1.43 -8.87
N THR A 153 -0.73 -2.11 -8.12
CA THR A 153 -0.40 -3.41 -7.53
C THR A 153 -0.92 -4.63 -8.29
N HIS A 154 -1.90 -4.48 -9.21
CA HIS A 154 -2.48 -5.62 -9.94
C HIS A 154 -1.51 -6.41 -10.85
N ARG A 155 -0.36 -5.81 -11.26
CA ARG A 155 0.68 -6.48 -12.06
C ARG A 155 1.90 -6.91 -11.25
N THR A 156 1.88 -6.65 -9.94
CA THR A 156 2.92 -7.07 -9.00
C THR A 156 2.23 -7.70 -7.78
N THR A 157 2.86 -7.69 -6.61
CA THR A 157 2.26 -8.23 -5.38
C THR A 157 1.08 -7.36 -4.94
N PRO A 158 -0.15 -7.89 -4.77
CA PRO A 158 -1.29 -7.14 -4.26
C PRO A 158 -1.10 -6.65 -2.81
N TYR A 159 -2.06 -5.88 -2.29
CA TYR A 159 -2.13 -5.53 -0.88
C TYR A 159 -2.65 -6.73 -0.08
N ILE A 160 -1.81 -7.74 0.11
CA ILE A 160 -2.18 -8.96 0.82
C ILE A 160 -2.27 -8.71 2.33
N PRO A 161 -3.21 -9.34 3.04
CA PRO A 161 -3.21 -9.35 4.50
C PRO A 161 -1.93 -9.99 5.05
N LEU A 162 -1.36 -9.40 6.10
CA LEU A 162 -0.18 -9.89 6.82
C LEU A 162 -0.54 -10.47 8.18
N SER A 163 -1.56 -9.91 8.83
CA SER A 163 -2.06 -10.37 10.11
C SER A 163 -3.49 -9.85 10.33
N GLY A 164 -4.21 -10.48 11.26
CA GLY A 164 -5.54 -10.04 11.68
C GLY A 164 -5.69 -10.20 13.18
N ARG A 165 -6.37 -9.25 13.83
CA ARG A 165 -6.64 -9.28 15.27
C ARG A 165 -7.96 -8.61 15.64
N VAL A 166 -8.52 -8.99 16.78
CA VAL A 166 -9.61 -8.27 17.43
C VAL A 166 -9.05 -6.97 18.01
N GLU A 167 -9.58 -5.83 17.54
CA GLU A 167 -9.24 -4.51 18.05
C GLU A 167 -10.14 -4.14 19.22
N ARG A 168 -11.46 -4.22 19.02
CA ARG A 168 -12.48 -3.86 20.00
C ARG A 168 -13.75 -4.68 19.79
N ILE A 169 -14.53 -4.82 20.86
CA ILE A 169 -15.81 -5.52 20.83
C ILE A 169 -16.83 -4.65 21.53
N PHE A 170 -17.91 -4.31 20.84
CA PHE A 170 -18.96 -3.44 21.36
C PHE A 170 -20.26 -4.21 21.54
N LEU A 171 -21.02 -3.81 22.55
CA LEU A 171 -22.39 -4.26 22.76
C LEU A 171 -23.30 -3.03 22.83
N PHE A 172 -24.44 -3.09 22.14
CA PHE A 172 -25.41 -2.00 22.10
C PHE A 172 -26.81 -2.48 21.73
N GLU A 173 -27.79 -1.59 21.87
CA GLU A 173 -29.15 -1.83 21.42
C GLU A 173 -29.41 -1.13 20.08
N ARG A 174 -30.28 -1.73 19.25
CA ARG A 174 -30.76 -1.12 18.00
C ARG A 174 -32.25 -0.83 18.10
N GLY A 175 -32.64 0.37 17.71
CA GLY A 175 -34.02 0.79 17.52
C GLY A 175 -34.35 1.03 16.04
N PRO A 176 -35.56 1.55 15.74
CA PRO A 176 -35.98 1.81 14.35
C PRO A 176 -35.07 2.77 13.58
N GLY A 177 -34.35 3.66 14.28
CA GLY A 177 -33.42 4.63 13.68
C GLY A 177 -31.95 4.20 13.65
N GLY A 178 -31.64 2.94 14.00
CA GLY A 178 -30.26 2.45 14.12
C GLY A 178 -29.82 2.26 15.57
N VAL A 179 -28.53 2.46 15.85
CA VAL A 179 -27.94 2.28 17.20
C VAL A 179 -28.60 3.26 18.18
N LEU A 180 -29.07 2.76 19.32
CA LEU A 180 -29.64 3.60 20.38
C LEU A 180 -28.53 4.36 21.11
N PRO A 181 -28.53 5.71 21.10
CA PRO A 181 -27.52 6.49 21.80
C PRO A 181 -27.45 6.16 23.29
N GLY A 182 -26.24 6.10 23.84
CA GLY A 182 -26.00 5.79 25.26
C GLY A 182 -26.03 4.30 25.62
N THR A 183 -26.30 3.41 24.67
CA THR A 183 -26.29 1.95 24.91
C THR A 183 -24.97 1.28 24.51
N VAL A 184 -24.14 1.96 23.71
CA VAL A 184 -22.83 1.47 23.26
C VAL A 184 -21.86 1.42 24.41
N HIS A 185 -21.33 0.24 24.68
CA HIS A 185 -20.21 0.02 25.58
C HIS A 185 -19.29 -1.06 25.01
N GLU A 186 -18.01 -0.95 25.35
CA GLU A 186 -17.01 -1.96 25.01
C GLU A 186 -17.09 -3.10 26.03
N ILE A 187 -17.06 -4.34 25.57
CA ILE A 187 -17.00 -5.52 26.44
C ILE A 187 -15.55 -6.03 26.53
N ASP A 188 -15.19 -6.62 27.67
CA ASP A 188 -13.83 -7.10 27.87
C ASP A 188 -13.55 -8.31 26.97
N ARG A 189 -12.37 -8.35 26.36
CA ARG A 189 -11.92 -9.49 25.54
C ARG A 189 -11.99 -10.85 26.25
N LYS A 190 -11.89 -10.85 27.58
CA LYS A 190 -11.96 -12.07 28.42
C LYS A 190 -13.37 -12.69 28.46
N ASP A 191 -14.40 -11.92 28.10
CA ASP A 191 -15.80 -12.37 28.06
C ASP A 191 -16.12 -13.02 26.69
N CYS A 192 -15.10 -13.17 25.84
CA CYS A 192 -15.20 -13.70 24.50
C CYS A 192 -14.23 -14.87 24.31
N GLU A 193 -14.67 -15.90 23.61
CA GLU A 193 -13.81 -16.91 23.03
C GLU A 193 -13.31 -16.40 21.67
N VAL A 194 -12.00 -16.21 21.53
CA VAL A 194 -11.39 -15.89 20.24
C VAL A 194 -11.23 -17.19 19.46
N VAL A 195 -12.02 -17.33 18.39
CA VAL A 195 -12.03 -18.54 17.55
C VAL A 195 -10.89 -18.46 16.52
N ALA A 196 -10.67 -17.29 15.94
CA ALA A 196 -9.57 -17.06 15.00
C ALA A 196 -9.03 -15.62 15.07
N GLU A 197 -7.71 -15.51 14.91
CA GLU A 197 -6.98 -14.28 14.60
C GLU A 197 -5.87 -14.62 13.61
N GLY A 198 -6.03 -14.23 12.35
CA GLY A 198 -5.07 -14.58 11.31
C GLY A 198 -5.21 -13.73 10.06
N THR A 199 -4.43 -14.08 9.04
CA THR A 199 -4.42 -13.38 7.74
C THR A 199 -5.75 -13.42 7.02
N ASP A 200 -6.53 -14.48 7.23
CA ASP A 200 -7.71 -14.76 6.43
C ASP A 200 -8.99 -14.32 7.14
N GLU A 201 -8.98 -14.33 8.48
CA GLU A 201 -10.17 -14.12 9.29
C GLU A 201 -9.84 -13.66 10.71
N VAL A 202 -10.77 -12.89 11.29
CA VAL A 202 -10.89 -12.68 12.73
C VAL A 202 -12.30 -13.04 13.17
N SER A 203 -12.43 -13.94 14.15
CA SER A 203 -13.72 -14.35 14.68
C SER A 203 -13.74 -14.58 16.19
N ILE A 204 -14.90 -14.30 16.78
CA ILE A 204 -15.17 -14.49 18.20
C ILE A 204 -16.51 -15.17 18.42
N ARG A 205 -16.63 -15.83 19.57
CA ARG A 205 -17.88 -16.34 20.13
C ARG A 205 -18.07 -15.77 21.53
N VAL A 206 -19.31 -15.46 21.89
CA VAL A 206 -19.66 -14.92 23.20
C VAL A 206 -20.83 -15.68 23.82
N ASP A 207 -20.84 -15.74 25.15
CA ASP A 207 -21.99 -16.12 25.97
C ASP A 207 -22.08 -15.11 27.12
N LEU A 208 -22.85 -14.05 26.90
CA LEU A 208 -22.97 -12.94 27.87
C LEU A 208 -24.17 -13.13 28.81
N GLY A 209 -24.90 -14.23 28.65
CA GLY A 209 -26.09 -14.58 29.42
C GLY A 209 -27.36 -13.84 29.01
N LYS A 210 -28.49 -14.37 29.49
CA LYS A 210 -29.85 -13.97 29.11
C LYS A 210 -30.18 -12.48 29.29
N ASN A 211 -29.48 -11.77 30.19
CA ASN A 211 -29.71 -10.35 30.41
C ASN A 211 -29.27 -9.48 29.21
N GLU A 212 -28.39 -10.01 28.38
CA GLU A 212 -27.88 -9.36 27.17
C GLU A 212 -28.60 -9.84 25.90
N ALA A 213 -29.60 -10.73 26.03
CA ALA A 213 -30.36 -11.28 24.91
C ALA A 213 -30.99 -10.17 24.05
N GLY A 214 -30.94 -10.33 22.74
CA GLY A 214 -31.48 -9.36 21.77
C GLY A 214 -30.64 -8.10 21.56
N LYS A 215 -29.59 -7.87 22.35
CA LYS A 215 -28.60 -6.82 22.07
C LYS A 215 -27.76 -7.18 20.84
N THR A 216 -27.08 -6.19 20.29
CA THR A 216 -26.22 -6.32 19.11
C THR A 216 -24.76 -6.31 19.55
N LEU A 217 -24.05 -7.38 19.20
CA LEU A 217 -22.60 -7.51 19.33
C LEU A 217 -21.95 -6.98 18.05
N CYS A 218 -20.96 -6.10 18.17
CA CYS A 218 -20.16 -5.63 17.05
C CYS A 218 -18.67 -5.93 17.29
N LEU A 219 -18.06 -6.59 16.31
CA LEU A 219 -16.63 -6.83 16.29
C LEU A 219 -15.94 -5.78 15.42
N ALA A 220 -14.93 -5.11 15.98
CA ALA A 220 -13.92 -4.38 15.23
C ALA A 220 -12.69 -5.26 15.07
N ALA A 221 -12.45 -5.71 13.83
CA ALA A 221 -11.27 -6.48 13.46
C ALA A 221 -10.29 -5.59 12.71
N GLY A 222 -9.02 -5.62 13.11
CA GLY A 222 -7.91 -4.98 12.42
C GLY A 222 -7.19 -5.98 11.54
N PHE A 223 -6.91 -5.60 10.30
CA PHE A 223 -6.11 -6.38 9.36
C PHE A 223 -4.93 -5.55 8.87
N GLU A 224 -3.72 -6.02 9.15
CA GLU A 224 -2.50 -5.46 8.61
C GLU A 224 -2.37 -5.86 7.15
N HIS A 225 -1.99 -4.94 6.27
CA HIS A 225 -1.81 -5.21 4.85
C HIS A 225 -0.38 -4.94 4.43
N PHE A 226 0.09 -5.67 3.41
CA PHE A 226 1.39 -5.45 2.78
C PHE A 226 1.39 -4.15 1.97
N THR A 227 1.46 -3.05 2.70
CA THR A 227 1.50 -1.68 2.20
C THR A 227 2.01 -0.73 3.30
N PRO A 228 2.79 0.29 2.98
CA PRO A 228 3.36 1.21 3.97
C PRO A 228 2.27 2.04 4.67
N ALA A 229 2.44 2.30 5.96
CA ALA A 229 1.55 3.15 6.78
C ALA A 229 1.85 4.65 6.68
N VAL A 230 2.78 5.05 5.83
CA VAL A 230 3.27 6.43 5.72
C VAL A 230 2.69 7.14 4.49
N PHE A 231 1.95 8.23 4.74
CA PHE A 231 1.61 9.27 3.77
C PHE A 231 1.79 10.64 4.42
#